data_AF-A0A7S1LQQ3-F1
#
_entry.id   AF-A0A7S1LQQ3-F1
#
_cell.length_a   1.000
_cell.length_b   1.000
_cell.length_c   1.000
_cell.angle_alpha   90.00
_cell.angle_beta   90.00
_cell.angle_gamma   90.00
#
_symmetry.space_group_name_H-M   'P 1'
#
loop_
_entity.id
_entity.type
_entity.pdbx_description
1 polymer ?
#
loop_
_entity_poly.entity_id
_entity_poly.type
_entity_poly.pdbx_seq_one_letter_code
_entity_poly.pdbx_strand_id
1 'polypeptide(L)'
;FCTLLASPRSFAALASDCSLRTTMIYVPIVLVTAVLSTIIALGLLLGAAVPQWYMVSPNAVAFGLQTYCVGTTCDTIPYNTLPHSRSAGEWKNRELTTEVLVWVSLPFGLIVGVVMAIALWGKIKLDTKAKFIGLMVLSLIAGALLFVALMIYAGTYDSWLNDGDHYCDVLNAGARQGYECGFGASFIVGVITVVVYLLMFVALLLRMLNVAVSMARAFDIAVLVMSMATFALTIAIGVTNRWLVSALPNVHLGVFQVCIQDDRCDPYADVYPNLISFSNPTTCSHAIGDWEDRNWSVGALFLIGFFAMAAIAVVHFLRQFLVIKERFTQTMRIIFTVVVGIVTLFAFIALILFASTWNSWVGCGETFCEMMGNASSTCNLGFAFAMAMVGMLLLVILLTLLIWDLIGCLRQNVAFTEPGEAVSNDPYYHSSSRRTTTHTSGGGSTTYSRTTRTTTTTTTKKTSGGRNDWQYQADTGYYWSESRQLYWDEASSQYYDP
;
A
#
# COMPACT_ATOMS: atom_id res chain seq x y z
N PHE A 1 -8.55 23.43 -5.23
CA PHE A 1 -7.32 22.85 -5.79
C PHE A 1 -6.60 23.85 -6.70
N CYS A 2 -7.27 24.49 -7.67
CA CYS A 2 -6.64 25.52 -8.53
C CYS A 2 -6.32 26.86 -7.85
N THR A 3 -7.00 27.23 -6.76
CA THR A 3 -6.67 28.44 -5.96
C THR A 3 -5.46 28.28 -5.05
N LEU A 4 -4.92 27.07 -4.89
CA LEU A 4 -3.74 26.78 -4.05
C LEU A 4 -2.39 26.93 -4.81
N LEU A 5 -2.42 27.20 -6.12
CA LEU A 5 -1.23 27.28 -6.98
C LEU A 5 -0.79 28.71 -7.34
N ALA A 6 -1.45 29.75 -6.83
CA ALA A 6 -1.32 31.11 -7.37
C ALA A 6 -0.24 32.02 -6.72
N SER A 7 0.59 31.55 -5.80
CA SER A 7 1.64 32.40 -5.18
C SER A 7 2.88 31.61 -4.73
N PRO A 8 4.02 31.75 -5.42
CA PRO A 8 5.29 31.15 -5.01
C PRO A 8 5.81 31.71 -3.69
N ARG A 9 5.52 32.99 -3.39
CA ARG A 9 6.01 33.68 -2.18
C ARG A 9 5.30 33.25 -0.90
N SER A 10 4.10 32.69 -1.00
CA SER A 10 3.35 32.18 0.15
C SER A 10 3.84 30.80 0.61
N PHE A 11 4.52 30.03 -0.25
CA PHE A 11 5.01 28.70 0.09
C PHE A 11 6.33 28.73 0.88
N ALA A 12 7.21 29.71 0.63
CA ALA A 12 8.46 29.86 1.37
C ALA A 12 8.20 30.23 2.85
N ALA A 13 7.21 31.08 3.13
CA ALA A 13 6.81 31.43 4.50
C ALA A 13 6.02 30.31 5.22
N LEU A 14 5.37 29.39 4.49
CA LEU A 14 4.71 28.22 5.08
C LEU A 14 5.67 27.05 5.34
N ALA A 15 6.86 27.05 4.74
CA ALA A 15 7.84 25.97 4.89
C ALA A 15 8.72 26.09 6.15
N SER A 16 8.79 27.27 6.78
CA SER A 16 9.58 27.51 7.99
C SER A 16 8.88 27.10 9.28
N ASP A 17 7.57 26.82 9.25
CA ASP A 17 6.83 26.32 10.41
C ASP A 17 6.88 24.79 10.44
N CYS A 18 7.70 24.24 11.34
CA CYS A 18 7.78 22.78 11.61
C CYS A 18 6.40 22.16 11.93
N SER A 19 5.45 22.98 12.41
CA SER A 19 4.03 22.64 12.61
C SER A 19 3.30 22.19 11.32
N LEU A 20 3.68 22.76 10.17
CA LEU A 20 3.01 22.53 8.89
C LEU A 20 3.45 21.23 8.19
N ARG A 21 4.67 20.74 8.51
CA ARG A 21 5.16 19.42 8.06
C ARG A 21 4.34 18.27 8.66
N THR A 22 3.95 18.38 9.92
CA THR A 22 3.13 17.38 10.60
C THR A 22 1.71 17.31 10.05
N THR A 23 1.10 18.44 9.67
CA THR A 23 -0.24 18.48 9.07
C THR A 23 -0.25 17.98 7.62
N MET A 24 0.81 18.21 6.83
CA MET A 24 0.90 17.69 5.46
C MET A 24 0.97 16.15 5.35
N ILE A 25 1.57 15.46 6.34
CA ILE A 25 1.63 13.98 6.35
C ILE A 25 0.38 13.37 7.00
N TYR A 26 -0.29 14.11 7.89
CA TYR A 26 -1.48 13.67 8.59
C TYR A 26 -2.66 13.42 7.63
N VAL A 27 -2.96 14.40 6.77
CA VAL A 27 -4.15 14.38 5.92
C VAL A 27 -4.15 13.20 4.93
N PRO A 28 -3.07 12.86 4.22
CA PRO A 28 -3.03 11.73 3.30
C PRO A 28 -3.25 10.38 4.00
N ILE A 29 -2.63 10.15 5.16
CA ILE A 29 -2.78 8.86 5.87
C ILE A 29 -4.21 8.68 6.35
N VAL A 30 -4.83 9.73 6.91
CA VAL A 30 -6.22 9.66 7.37
C VAL A 30 -7.16 9.46 6.18
N LEU A 31 -6.92 10.15 5.07
CA LEU A 31 -7.69 10.01 3.84
C LEU A 31 -7.58 8.59 3.26
N VAL A 32 -6.36 8.06 3.12
CA VAL A 32 -6.11 6.69 2.66
C VAL A 32 -6.82 5.69 3.58
N THR A 33 -6.68 5.85 4.91
CA THR A 33 -7.35 4.96 5.87
C THR A 33 -8.88 5.02 5.75
N ALA A 34 -9.46 6.20 5.54
CA ALA A 34 -10.90 6.36 5.35
C ALA A 34 -11.38 5.70 4.04
N VAL A 35 -10.63 5.87 2.95
CA VAL A 35 -10.90 5.22 1.67
C VAL A 35 -10.80 3.70 1.80
N LEU A 36 -9.72 3.18 2.38
CA LEU A 36 -9.54 1.74 2.62
C LEU A 36 -10.67 1.18 3.48
N SER A 37 -11.09 1.91 4.53
CA SER A 37 -12.22 1.48 5.36
C SER A 37 -13.55 1.47 4.60
N THR A 38 -13.73 2.36 3.62
CA THR A 38 -14.93 2.39 2.77
C THR A 38 -14.93 1.21 1.81
N ILE A 39 -13.77 0.92 1.20
CA ILE A 39 -13.57 -0.27 0.36
C ILE A 39 -13.82 -1.55 1.16
N ILE A 40 -13.33 -1.62 2.41
CA ILE A 40 -13.60 -2.74 3.32
C ILE A 40 -15.10 -2.90 3.56
N ALA A 41 -15.79 -1.81 3.90
CA ALA A 41 -17.22 -1.88 4.21
C ALA A 41 -18.03 -2.35 2.98
N LEU A 42 -17.73 -1.81 1.80
CA LEU A 42 -18.35 -2.24 0.56
C LEU A 42 -17.98 -3.68 0.20
N GLY A 43 -16.72 -4.07 0.36
CA GLY A 43 -16.22 -5.42 0.10
C GLY A 43 -16.90 -6.44 1.00
N LEU A 44 -17.06 -6.16 2.30
CA LEU A 44 -17.78 -7.03 3.23
C LEU A 44 -19.27 -7.10 2.92
N LEU A 45 -19.92 -5.98 2.61
CA LEU A 45 -21.35 -5.96 2.26
C LEU A 45 -21.62 -6.74 0.97
N LEU A 46 -20.81 -6.50 -0.07
CA LEU A 46 -20.91 -7.21 -1.34
C LEU A 46 -20.55 -8.68 -1.17
N GLY A 47 -19.47 -8.98 -0.47
CA GLY A 47 -19.05 -10.34 -0.16
C GLY A 47 -20.16 -11.09 0.57
N ALA A 48 -20.69 -10.55 1.66
CA ALA A 48 -21.73 -11.22 2.44
C ALA A 48 -23.08 -11.34 1.69
N ALA A 49 -23.47 -10.34 0.89
CA ALA A 49 -24.78 -10.30 0.24
C ALA A 49 -24.85 -11.11 -1.06
N VAL A 50 -23.73 -11.23 -1.79
CA VAL A 50 -23.72 -11.92 -3.09
C VAL A 50 -23.51 -13.42 -2.88
N PRO A 51 -24.43 -14.28 -3.35
CA PRO A 51 -24.38 -15.72 -3.14
C PRO A 51 -23.40 -16.42 -4.09
N GLN A 52 -22.15 -15.99 -4.10
CA GLN A 52 -21.07 -16.52 -4.94
C GLN A 52 -19.80 -16.72 -4.10
N TRP A 53 -19.92 -17.37 -2.94
CA TRP A 53 -18.78 -17.76 -2.14
C TRP A 53 -18.17 -19.06 -2.66
N TYR A 54 -19.02 -20.01 -3.04
CA TYR A 54 -18.64 -21.26 -3.68
C TYR A 54 -19.56 -21.50 -4.87
N MET A 55 -19.03 -21.99 -5.97
CA MET A 55 -19.80 -22.24 -7.19
C MET A 55 -19.63 -23.68 -7.61
N VAL A 56 -20.72 -24.29 -8.08
CA VAL A 56 -20.78 -25.64 -8.62
C VAL A 56 -21.36 -25.58 -10.03
N SER A 57 -20.55 -25.94 -11.02
CA SER A 57 -20.88 -26.05 -12.45
C SER A 57 -21.16 -27.53 -12.78
N PRO A 58 -21.96 -27.90 -13.81
CA PRO A 58 -22.62 -27.07 -14.84
C PRO A 58 -23.98 -26.49 -14.43
N ASN A 59 -24.56 -26.90 -13.30
CA ASN A 59 -25.89 -26.44 -12.88
C ASN A 59 -25.94 -24.97 -12.41
N ALA A 60 -24.81 -24.25 -12.53
CA ALA A 60 -24.63 -22.87 -12.08
C ALA A 60 -25.18 -22.66 -10.66
N VAL A 61 -24.86 -23.60 -9.76
CA VAL A 61 -25.27 -23.51 -8.36
C VAL A 61 -24.26 -22.63 -7.65
N ALA A 62 -24.68 -21.46 -7.20
CA ALA A 62 -23.84 -20.52 -6.49
C ALA A 62 -24.26 -20.49 -5.02
N PHE A 63 -23.39 -20.96 -4.13
CA PHE A 63 -23.58 -20.95 -2.69
C PHE A 63 -23.05 -19.64 -2.12
N GLY A 64 -23.90 -18.93 -1.37
CA GLY A 64 -23.52 -17.84 -0.48
C GLY A 64 -23.39 -18.31 0.96
N LEU A 65 -23.33 -17.34 1.89
CA LEU A 65 -23.35 -17.61 3.33
C LEU A 65 -24.77 -17.97 3.83
N GLN A 66 -25.81 -17.37 3.25
CA GLN A 66 -27.20 -17.52 3.72
C GLN A 66 -28.10 -18.19 2.68
N THR A 67 -27.85 -17.89 1.41
CA THR A 67 -28.66 -18.34 0.28
C THR A 67 -27.78 -19.07 -0.71
N TYR A 68 -28.39 -19.96 -1.47
CA TYR A 68 -27.79 -20.53 -2.68
C TYR A 68 -28.71 -20.20 -3.84
N CYS A 69 -28.13 -20.07 -5.03
CA CYS A 69 -28.87 -19.82 -6.25
C CYS A 69 -28.60 -20.94 -7.24
N VAL A 70 -29.63 -21.39 -7.95
CA VAL A 70 -29.53 -22.28 -9.10
C VAL A 70 -30.03 -21.49 -10.30
N GLY A 71 -29.13 -21.06 -11.18
CA GLY A 71 -29.47 -20.12 -12.24
C GLY A 71 -30.00 -18.79 -11.69
N THR A 72 -31.25 -18.44 -11.97
CA THR A 72 -31.89 -17.18 -11.52
C THR A 72 -32.74 -17.33 -10.25
N THR A 73 -32.97 -18.56 -9.79
CA THR A 73 -33.76 -18.84 -8.58
C THR A 73 -32.84 -19.00 -7.38
N CYS A 74 -33.10 -18.24 -6.31
CA CYS A 74 -32.32 -18.28 -5.08
C CYS A 74 -33.20 -18.72 -3.90
N ASP A 75 -32.70 -19.65 -3.11
CA ASP A 75 -33.35 -20.20 -1.93
C ASP A 75 -32.40 -20.20 -0.73
N THR A 76 -32.94 -20.40 0.47
CA THR A 76 -32.14 -20.58 1.69
C THR A 76 -31.49 -21.96 1.69
N ILE A 77 -30.22 -22.06 2.10
CA ILE A 77 -29.46 -23.31 2.06
C ILE A 77 -30.19 -24.42 2.85
N PRO A 78 -30.60 -25.54 2.21
CA PRO A 78 -31.34 -26.60 2.85
C PRO A 78 -30.37 -27.57 3.54
N TYR A 79 -29.90 -27.19 4.74
CA TYR A 79 -28.95 -27.99 5.52
C TYR A 79 -29.43 -29.43 5.77
N ASN A 80 -30.74 -29.68 5.79
CA ASN A 80 -31.32 -30.98 6.14
C ASN A 80 -31.37 -31.99 4.99
N THR A 81 -31.07 -31.60 3.75
CA THR A 81 -31.28 -32.45 2.56
C THR A 81 -30.00 -32.96 1.92
N LEU A 82 -28.83 -32.66 2.47
CA LEU A 82 -27.58 -33.11 1.87
C LEU A 82 -27.30 -34.59 2.19
N PRO A 83 -27.02 -35.41 1.17
CA PRO A 83 -26.60 -36.79 1.34
C PRO A 83 -25.09 -36.81 1.63
N HIS A 84 -24.66 -37.18 2.85
CA HIS A 84 -23.43 -37.93 3.20
C HIS A 84 -22.83 -37.61 4.59
N SER A 85 -21.81 -38.40 4.97
CA SER A 85 -21.46 -39.04 6.27
C SER A 85 -21.35 -38.21 7.55
N ARG A 86 -21.37 -36.88 7.51
CA ARG A 86 -21.25 -36.03 8.71
C ARG A 86 -22.56 -35.30 8.99
N SER A 87 -22.87 -35.11 10.27
CA SER A 87 -24.19 -34.62 10.67
C SER A 87 -24.47 -33.25 10.02
N ALA A 88 -25.63 -33.11 9.34
CA ALA A 88 -26.11 -31.86 8.74
C ALA A 88 -26.01 -30.65 9.70
N GLY A 89 -26.10 -30.91 11.01
CA GLY A 89 -25.90 -29.92 12.06
C GLY A 89 -24.49 -29.35 12.13
N GLU A 90 -23.44 -30.14 11.91
CA GLU A 90 -22.05 -29.66 11.95
C GLU A 90 -21.70 -28.75 10.78
N TRP A 91 -22.18 -29.08 9.57
CA TRP A 91 -22.00 -28.22 8.40
C TRP A 91 -22.70 -26.88 8.61
N LYS A 92 -23.96 -26.92 9.05
CA LYS A 92 -24.72 -25.72 9.44
C LYS A 92 -23.98 -24.88 10.47
N ASN A 93 -23.37 -25.51 11.47
CA ASN A 93 -22.62 -24.80 12.51
C ASN A 93 -21.37 -24.10 11.93
N ARG A 94 -20.66 -24.71 10.98
CA ARG A 94 -19.49 -24.11 10.32
C ARG A 94 -19.85 -22.94 9.41
N GLU A 95 -20.92 -23.09 8.62
CA GLU A 95 -21.45 -21.99 7.80
C GLU A 95 -21.93 -20.83 8.67
N LEU A 96 -22.71 -21.12 9.71
CA LEU A 96 -23.16 -20.12 10.68
C LEU A 96 -21.97 -19.45 11.39
N THR A 97 -20.92 -20.21 11.72
CA THR A 97 -19.71 -19.64 12.33
C THR A 97 -19.01 -18.68 11.35
N THR A 98 -18.84 -19.08 10.09
CA THR A 98 -18.29 -18.23 9.03
C THR A 98 -19.12 -16.95 8.88
N GLU A 99 -20.44 -17.11 8.76
CA GLU A 99 -21.40 -16.03 8.65
C GLU A 99 -21.27 -15.05 9.82
N VAL A 100 -21.29 -15.55 11.06
CA VAL A 100 -21.17 -14.72 12.26
C VAL A 100 -19.83 -14.00 12.30
N LEU A 101 -18.72 -14.65 11.93
CA LEU A 101 -17.40 -14.02 11.89
C LEU A 101 -17.31 -12.91 10.84
N VAL A 102 -17.90 -13.11 9.65
CA VAL A 102 -17.99 -12.08 8.61
C VAL A 102 -18.83 -10.90 9.12
N TRP A 103 -20.02 -11.15 9.68
CA TRP A 103 -20.88 -10.10 10.21
C TRP A 103 -20.29 -9.37 11.42
N VAL A 104 -19.50 -10.04 12.27
CA VAL A 104 -18.82 -9.41 13.41
C VAL A 104 -17.60 -8.60 12.94
N SER A 105 -16.93 -8.98 11.85
CA SER A 105 -15.82 -8.19 11.29
C SER A 105 -16.27 -6.82 10.75
N LEU A 106 -17.50 -6.76 10.22
CA LEU A 106 -18.10 -5.56 9.61
C LEU A 106 -18.25 -4.36 10.56
N PRO A 107 -18.87 -4.45 11.75
CA PRO A 107 -18.98 -3.33 12.67
C PRO A 107 -17.61 -2.85 13.14
N PHE A 108 -16.62 -3.73 13.33
CA PHE A 108 -15.27 -3.31 13.68
C PHE A 108 -14.60 -2.50 12.56
N GLY A 109 -14.75 -2.94 11.31
CA GLY A 109 -14.30 -2.15 10.14
C GLY A 109 -14.99 -0.80 10.05
N LEU A 110 -16.33 -0.77 10.20
CA LEU A 110 -17.13 0.45 10.14
C LEU A 110 -16.78 1.43 11.26
N ILE A 111 -16.56 0.95 12.50
CA ILE A 111 -16.16 1.81 13.62
C ILE A 111 -14.84 2.52 13.28
N VAL A 112 -13.85 1.80 12.74
CA VAL A 112 -12.58 2.40 12.33
C VAL A 112 -12.80 3.46 11.26
N GLY A 113 -13.61 3.16 10.24
CA GLY A 113 -13.94 4.09 9.16
C GLY A 113 -14.65 5.36 9.63
N VAL A 114 -15.69 5.20 10.44
CA VAL A 114 -16.50 6.31 10.98
C VAL A 114 -15.63 7.20 11.88
N VAL A 115 -14.83 6.62 12.78
CA VAL A 115 -13.94 7.41 13.64
C VAL A 115 -12.91 8.18 12.80
N MET A 116 -12.35 7.56 11.76
CA MET A 116 -11.40 8.23 10.86
C MET A 116 -12.07 9.32 10.01
N ALA A 117 -13.29 9.10 9.54
CA ALA A 117 -14.06 10.10 8.80
C ALA A 117 -14.43 11.31 9.68
N ILE A 118 -14.87 11.08 10.92
CA ILE A 118 -15.15 12.17 11.87
C ILE A 118 -13.87 12.95 12.21
N ALA A 119 -12.73 12.26 12.28
CA ALA A 119 -11.43 12.92 12.48
C ALA A 119 -11.00 13.77 11.28
N LEU A 120 -11.30 13.36 10.05
CA LEU A 120 -11.06 14.19 8.84
C LEU A 120 -11.86 15.49 8.87
N TRP A 121 -13.08 15.46 9.41
CA TRP A 121 -13.91 16.66 9.56
C TRP A 121 -13.47 17.58 10.69
N GLY A 122 -12.35 17.29 11.38
CA GLY A 122 -11.81 18.12 12.45
C GLY A 122 -12.67 18.15 13.72
N LYS A 123 -13.76 17.37 13.79
CA LYS A 123 -14.66 17.32 14.95
C LYS A 123 -14.08 16.54 16.12
N ILE A 124 -13.19 15.58 15.84
CA ILE A 124 -12.50 14.82 16.88
C ILE A 124 -11.00 15.01 16.72
N LYS A 125 -10.38 15.56 17.76
CA LYS A 125 -8.93 15.55 17.94
C LYS A 125 -8.49 14.13 18.33
N LEU A 126 -7.80 13.45 17.40
CA LEU A 126 -7.18 12.15 17.62
C LEU A 126 -5.79 12.32 18.27
N ASP A 127 -5.64 13.24 19.22
CA ASP A 127 -4.31 13.67 19.67
C ASP A 127 -3.65 12.67 20.65
N THR A 128 -4.40 11.64 21.07
CA THR A 128 -3.92 10.63 22.02
C THR A 128 -3.49 9.36 21.31
N LYS A 129 -2.24 8.93 21.53
CA LYS A 129 -1.68 7.66 21.04
C LYS A 129 -2.59 6.46 21.35
N ALA A 130 -3.27 6.48 22.50
CA ALA A 130 -4.23 5.45 22.90
C ALA A 130 -5.38 5.26 21.88
N LYS A 131 -5.89 6.33 21.25
CA LYS A 131 -6.96 6.23 20.24
C LYS A 131 -6.46 5.55 18.97
N PHE A 132 -5.21 5.80 18.57
CA PHE A 132 -4.61 5.12 17.42
C PHE A 132 -4.34 3.64 17.68
N ILE A 133 -3.83 3.31 18.86
CA ILE A 133 -3.66 1.91 19.28
C ILE A 133 -5.02 1.21 19.23
N GLY A 134 -6.07 1.84 19.76
CA GLY A 134 -7.43 1.29 19.71
C GLY A 134 -7.90 1.01 18.28
N LEU A 135 -7.79 1.98 17.37
CA LEU A 135 -8.17 1.82 15.97
C LEU A 135 -7.34 0.74 15.25
N MET A 136 -6.04 0.68 15.54
CA MET A 136 -5.13 -0.31 14.99
C MET A 136 -5.49 -1.72 15.46
N VAL A 137 -5.70 -1.91 16.76
CA VAL A 137 -6.12 -3.20 17.32
C VAL A 137 -7.49 -3.62 16.77
N LEU A 138 -8.45 -2.70 16.66
CA LEU A 138 -9.75 -2.98 16.04
C LEU A 138 -9.62 -3.41 14.58
N SER A 139 -8.77 -2.75 13.78
CA SER A 139 -8.53 -3.15 12.39
C SER A 139 -7.89 -4.53 12.26
N LEU A 140 -6.97 -4.88 13.18
CA LEU A 140 -6.29 -6.17 13.21
C LEU A 140 -7.27 -7.28 13.58
N ILE A 141 -8.08 -7.06 14.62
CA ILE A 141 -9.12 -8.01 15.04
C ILE A 141 -10.12 -8.23 13.90
N ALA A 142 -10.61 -7.16 13.27
CA ALA A 142 -11.55 -7.28 12.16
C ALA A 142 -10.97 -8.10 10.99
N GLY A 143 -9.73 -7.79 10.57
CA GLY A 143 -9.03 -8.54 9.52
C GLY A 143 -8.79 -10.00 9.89
N ALA A 144 -8.40 -10.27 11.15
CA ALA A 144 -8.18 -11.62 11.64
C ALA A 144 -9.47 -12.44 11.68
N LEU A 145 -10.59 -11.86 12.14
CA LEU A 145 -11.90 -12.53 12.15
C LEU A 145 -12.35 -12.89 10.73
N LEU A 146 -12.22 -11.96 9.78
CA LEU A 146 -12.54 -12.21 8.38
C LEU A 146 -11.63 -13.28 7.76
N PHE A 147 -10.33 -13.25 8.05
CA PHE A 147 -9.38 -14.26 7.59
C PHE A 147 -9.70 -15.64 8.12
N VAL A 148 -10.01 -15.75 9.42
CA VAL A 148 -10.44 -17.01 10.04
C VAL A 148 -11.74 -17.50 9.41
N ALA A 149 -12.69 -16.61 9.13
CA ALA A 149 -13.93 -16.98 8.43
C ALA A 149 -13.64 -17.57 7.04
N LEU A 150 -12.79 -16.92 6.24
CA LEU A 150 -12.39 -17.41 4.92
C LEU A 150 -11.70 -18.78 4.99
N MET A 151 -10.84 -19.00 6.00
CA MET A 151 -10.16 -20.28 6.19
C MET A 151 -11.11 -21.39 6.63
N ILE A 152 -12.07 -21.09 7.53
CA ILE A 152 -13.11 -22.04 7.92
C ILE A 152 -13.94 -22.40 6.70
N TYR A 153 -14.37 -21.41 5.92
CA TYR A 153 -15.17 -21.63 4.71
C TYR A 153 -14.40 -22.47 3.68
N ALA A 154 -13.18 -22.04 3.32
CA ALA A 154 -12.34 -22.78 2.39
C ALA A 154 -12.10 -24.21 2.83
N GLY A 155 -11.63 -24.42 4.07
CA GLY A 155 -11.40 -25.77 4.60
C GLY A 155 -12.67 -26.62 4.71
N THR A 156 -13.85 -26.00 4.85
CA THR A 156 -15.12 -26.71 4.88
C THR A 156 -15.41 -27.40 3.54
N TYR A 157 -15.25 -26.68 2.42
CA TYR A 157 -15.48 -27.21 1.07
C TYR A 157 -14.31 -28.00 0.50
N ASP A 158 -13.08 -27.72 0.96
CA ASP A 158 -11.87 -28.31 0.40
C ASP A 158 -11.57 -29.72 0.95
N SER A 159 -11.95 -30.03 2.19
CA SER A 159 -11.61 -31.34 2.79
C SER A 159 -12.58 -31.84 3.85
N TRP A 160 -13.25 -30.94 4.57
CA TRP A 160 -13.99 -31.33 5.77
C TRP A 160 -15.32 -32.03 5.48
N LEU A 161 -16.00 -31.65 4.39
CA LEU A 161 -17.30 -32.20 4.02
C LEU A 161 -17.23 -33.71 3.68
N ASN A 162 -16.07 -34.24 3.29
CA ASN A 162 -15.95 -35.65 2.90
C ASN A 162 -14.72 -36.37 3.46
N ASP A 163 -14.50 -36.28 4.77
CA ASP A 163 -13.45 -37.04 5.47
C ASP A 163 -12.02 -36.90 4.88
N GLY A 164 -11.76 -35.82 4.12
CA GLY A 164 -10.48 -35.57 3.46
C GLY A 164 -10.60 -35.27 1.96
N ASP A 165 -11.67 -35.69 1.29
CA ASP A 165 -11.83 -35.46 -0.16
C ASP A 165 -12.53 -34.12 -0.44
N HIS A 166 -12.29 -33.53 -1.62
CA HIS A 166 -12.93 -32.28 -2.01
C HIS A 166 -14.44 -32.51 -2.20
N TYR A 167 -15.27 -31.54 -1.82
CA TYR A 167 -16.73 -31.64 -1.94
C TYR A 167 -17.20 -32.01 -3.36
N CYS A 168 -16.45 -31.58 -4.37
CA CYS A 168 -16.75 -31.90 -5.76
C CYS A 168 -16.52 -33.37 -6.14
N ASP A 169 -15.55 -34.04 -5.54
CA ASP A 169 -15.25 -35.44 -5.81
C ASP A 169 -16.43 -36.33 -5.40
N VAL A 170 -17.13 -35.95 -4.34
CA VAL A 170 -18.34 -36.61 -3.87
C VAL A 170 -19.50 -36.45 -4.84
N LEU A 171 -19.73 -35.22 -5.31
CA LEU A 171 -20.77 -34.95 -6.30
C LEU A 171 -20.50 -35.73 -7.59
N ASN A 172 -19.24 -35.86 -7.98
CA ASN A 172 -18.80 -36.65 -9.13
C ASN A 172 -18.85 -38.16 -8.90
N ALA A 173 -18.67 -38.64 -7.66
CA ALA A 173 -18.82 -40.06 -7.34
C ALA A 173 -20.28 -40.52 -7.36
N GLY A 174 -21.20 -39.64 -6.94
CA GLY A 174 -22.65 -39.92 -6.88
C GLY A 174 -23.39 -39.70 -8.21
N ALA A 175 -22.93 -38.76 -9.03
CA ALA A 175 -23.53 -38.47 -10.33
C ALA A 175 -22.56 -38.81 -11.45
N ARG A 176 -23.02 -39.49 -12.51
CA ARG A 176 -22.20 -39.87 -13.68
C ARG A 176 -21.70 -38.67 -14.54
N GLN A 177 -21.60 -37.46 -13.99
CA GLN A 177 -21.30 -36.24 -14.74
C GLN A 177 -20.43 -35.26 -13.94
N GLY A 178 -19.47 -34.65 -14.66
CA GLY A 178 -18.44 -33.75 -14.17
C GLY A 178 -18.98 -32.43 -13.62
N TYR A 179 -19.32 -32.45 -12.35
CA TYR A 179 -19.45 -31.27 -11.53
C TYR A 179 -18.08 -30.69 -11.24
N GLU A 180 -18.00 -29.37 -11.31
CA GLU A 180 -16.80 -28.62 -10.94
C GLU A 180 -17.12 -27.58 -9.92
N CYS A 181 -16.19 -27.43 -8.98
CA CYS A 181 -16.38 -26.58 -7.85
C CYS A 181 -15.24 -25.58 -7.74
N GLY A 182 -15.57 -24.36 -7.38
CA GLY A 182 -14.56 -23.32 -7.20
C GLY A 182 -15.06 -22.23 -6.28
N PHE A 183 -14.11 -21.44 -5.77
CA PHE A 183 -14.45 -20.23 -5.03
C PHE A 183 -15.04 -19.19 -5.99
N GLY A 184 -16.20 -18.65 -5.62
CA GLY A 184 -16.86 -17.61 -6.42
C GLY A 184 -16.31 -16.21 -6.13
N ALA A 185 -16.87 -15.22 -6.82
CA ALA A 185 -16.41 -13.83 -6.75
C ALA A 185 -16.50 -13.24 -5.32
N SER A 186 -17.51 -13.59 -4.53
CA SER A 186 -17.69 -13.07 -3.16
C SER A 186 -16.56 -13.51 -2.23
N PHE A 187 -16.08 -14.76 -2.38
CA PHE A 187 -14.94 -15.25 -1.63
C PHE A 187 -13.68 -14.47 -1.97
N ILE A 188 -13.44 -14.19 -3.26
CA ILE A 188 -12.30 -13.38 -3.73
C ILE A 188 -12.38 -11.95 -3.15
N VAL A 189 -13.57 -11.34 -3.17
CA VAL A 189 -13.79 -10.03 -2.54
C VAL A 189 -13.47 -10.07 -1.04
N GLY A 190 -13.81 -11.16 -0.35
CA GLY A 190 -13.42 -11.39 1.05
C GLY A 190 -11.90 -11.43 1.23
N VAL A 191 -11.18 -12.16 0.39
CA VAL A 191 -9.69 -12.22 0.42
C VAL A 191 -9.08 -10.84 0.20
N ILE A 192 -9.54 -10.10 -0.82
CA ILE A 192 -9.10 -8.73 -1.08
C ILE A 192 -9.36 -7.84 0.15
N THR A 193 -10.53 -7.98 0.76
CA THR A 193 -10.90 -7.23 1.97
C THR A 193 -9.94 -7.50 3.13
N VAL A 194 -9.51 -8.75 3.36
CA VAL A 194 -8.48 -9.06 4.37
C VAL A 194 -7.17 -8.33 4.06
N VAL A 195 -6.73 -8.32 2.80
CA VAL A 195 -5.52 -7.60 2.39
C VAL A 195 -5.66 -6.11 2.68
N VAL A 196 -6.83 -5.52 2.39
CA VAL A 196 -7.11 -4.11 2.68
C VAL A 196 -7.11 -3.84 4.20
N TYR A 197 -7.61 -4.75 5.04
CA TYR A 197 -7.48 -4.65 6.50
C TYR A 197 -6.02 -4.64 6.96
N LEU A 198 -5.18 -5.51 6.40
CA LEU A 198 -3.76 -5.55 6.72
C LEU A 198 -3.06 -4.26 6.30
N LEU A 199 -3.37 -3.72 5.12
CA LEU A 199 -2.85 -2.44 4.65
C LEU A 199 -3.29 -1.28 5.55
N MET A 200 -4.55 -1.30 6.01
CA MET A 200 -5.07 -0.32 6.96
C MET A 200 -4.38 -0.41 8.32
N PHE A 201 -4.19 -1.62 8.85
CA PHE A 201 -3.43 -1.86 10.08
C PHE A 201 -2.01 -1.32 9.95
N VAL A 202 -1.33 -1.62 8.83
CA VAL A 202 0.00 -1.09 8.53
C VAL A 202 -0.08 0.43 8.52
N ALA A 203 -0.95 1.08 7.73
CA ALA A 203 -1.06 2.54 7.71
C ALA A 203 -1.24 3.19 9.10
N LEU A 204 -2.06 2.58 9.97
CA LEU A 204 -2.27 3.03 11.35
C LEU A 204 -1.03 2.81 12.24
N LEU A 205 -0.37 1.66 12.11
CA LEU A 205 0.89 1.35 12.79
C LEU A 205 1.97 2.36 12.38
N LEU A 206 2.05 2.70 11.09
CA LEU A 206 3.03 3.65 10.57
C LEU A 206 2.81 5.04 11.09
N ARG A 207 1.55 5.43 11.30
CA ARG A 207 1.23 6.69 11.96
C ARG A 207 1.67 6.70 13.41
N MET A 208 1.41 5.63 14.15
CA MET A 208 1.87 5.45 15.53
C MET A 208 3.40 5.55 15.61
N LEU A 209 4.09 4.97 14.63
CA LEU A 209 5.53 4.97 14.53
C LEU A 209 6.11 6.32 14.07
N ASN A 210 5.44 7.08 13.20
CA ASN A 210 5.91 8.39 12.73
C ASN A 210 5.91 9.47 13.83
N VAL A 211 5.09 9.34 14.87
CA VAL A 211 5.14 10.22 16.06
C VAL A 211 6.42 9.99 16.87
N ALA A 212 7.16 8.90 16.64
CA ALA A 212 8.38 8.59 17.37
C ALA A 212 9.68 8.87 16.62
N VAL A 213 9.73 8.74 15.28
CA VAL A 213 11.00 8.84 14.52
C VAL A 213 10.71 9.22 13.06
N SER A 214 10.98 10.47 12.66
CA SER A 214 10.80 10.91 11.27
C SER A 214 11.96 10.39 10.39
N MET A 215 11.65 10.02 9.14
CA MET A 215 12.54 9.61 8.05
C MET A 215 13.17 8.21 8.04
N ALA A 216 13.36 7.52 9.16
CA ALA A 216 13.95 6.16 9.13
C ALA A 216 12.97 5.06 8.65
N ARG A 217 11.65 5.28 8.72
CA ARG A 217 10.64 4.20 8.67
C ARG A 217 9.86 4.03 7.36
N ALA A 218 9.85 5.02 6.47
CA ALA A 218 9.31 4.86 5.09
C ALA A 218 9.94 3.65 4.39
N PHE A 219 11.20 3.42 4.72
CA PHE A 219 12.01 2.32 4.23
C PHE A 219 11.63 0.96 4.82
N ASP A 220 11.40 0.86 6.14
CA ASP A 220 10.97 -0.40 6.77
C ASP A 220 9.59 -0.86 6.26
N ILE A 221 8.72 0.11 5.93
CA ILE A 221 7.43 -0.13 5.27
C ILE A 221 7.62 -0.72 3.89
N ALA A 222 8.50 -0.12 3.10
CA ALA A 222 8.79 -0.57 1.76
C ALA A 222 9.30 -2.03 1.79
N VAL A 223 10.14 -2.38 2.76
CA VAL A 223 10.62 -3.75 2.97
C VAL A 223 9.48 -4.70 3.35
N LEU A 224 8.58 -4.30 4.26
CA LEU A 224 7.42 -5.13 4.62
C LEU A 224 6.50 -5.38 3.42
N VAL A 225 6.09 -4.32 2.71
CA VAL A 225 5.22 -4.43 1.53
C VAL A 225 5.91 -5.25 0.43
N MET A 226 7.21 -5.06 0.23
CA MET A 226 8.04 -5.85 -0.67
C MET A 226 8.03 -7.33 -0.28
N SER A 227 8.16 -7.67 1.00
CA SER A 227 8.13 -9.07 1.47
C SER A 227 6.76 -9.71 1.24
N MET A 228 5.66 -8.99 1.50
CA MET A 228 4.30 -9.47 1.24
C MET A 228 4.02 -9.63 -0.24
N ALA A 229 4.46 -8.68 -1.08
CA ALA A 229 4.34 -8.78 -2.53
C ALA A 229 5.14 -9.98 -3.06
N THR A 230 6.37 -10.16 -2.58
CA THR A 230 7.23 -11.29 -2.95
C THR A 230 6.59 -12.61 -2.54
N PHE A 231 6.03 -12.70 -1.33
CA PHE A 231 5.31 -13.89 -0.86
C PHE A 231 4.09 -14.21 -1.71
N ALA A 232 3.24 -13.22 -2.00
CA ALA A 232 2.06 -13.40 -2.86
C ALA A 232 2.44 -13.87 -4.27
N LEU A 233 3.48 -13.27 -4.87
CA LEU A 233 4.00 -13.68 -6.17
C LEU A 233 4.63 -15.08 -6.11
N THR A 234 5.31 -15.43 -5.02
CA THR A 234 5.87 -16.78 -4.83
C THR A 234 4.78 -17.83 -4.79
N ILE A 235 3.67 -17.56 -4.08
CA ILE A 235 2.50 -18.45 -4.07
C ILE A 235 1.89 -18.55 -5.46
N ALA A 236 1.72 -17.42 -6.16
CA ALA A 236 1.14 -17.42 -7.49
C ALA A 236 1.98 -18.23 -8.50
N ILE A 237 3.31 -18.09 -8.44
CA ILE A 237 4.23 -18.85 -9.29
C ILE A 237 4.31 -20.31 -8.84
N GLY A 238 4.35 -20.58 -7.53
CA GLY A 238 4.49 -21.92 -6.96
C GLY A 238 3.24 -22.79 -7.13
N VAL A 239 2.04 -22.18 -7.08
CA VAL A 239 0.77 -22.83 -7.44
C VAL A 239 0.60 -22.73 -8.95
N THR A 240 1.42 -23.48 -9.67
CA THR A 240 1.60 -23.42 -11.12
C THR A 240 0.41 -23.91 -11.94
N ASN A 241 -0.62 -24.49 -11.32
CA ASN A 241 -1.72 -25.17 -12.01
C ASN A 241 -3.10 -24.51 -11.87
N ARG A 242 -3.30 -23.57 -10.94
CA ARG A 242 -4.63 -22.98 -10.69
C ARG A 242 -4.69 -21.49 -11.06
N TRP A 243 -4.33 -21.16 -12.30
CA TRP A 243 -4.46 -19.78 -12.81
C TRP A 243 -5.78 -19.57 -13.57
N LEU A 244 -6.19 -20.53 -14.38
CA LEU A 244 -7.51 -20.59 -14.99
C LEU A 244 -8.07 -22.00 -14.75
N VAL A 245 -9.32 -22.08 -14.34
CA VAL A 245 -10.01 -23.34 -14.05
C VAL A 245 -11.18 -23.45 -15.02
N SER A 246 -11.23 -24.51 -15.83
CA SER A 246 -12.27 -24.73 -16.83
C SER A 246 -13.22 -25.85 -16.45
N ALA A 247 -14.50 -25.45 -16.40
CA ALA A 247 -15.78 -26.16 -16.28
C ALA A 247 -15.92 -27.61 -16.73
N LEU A 248 -15.32 -27.92 -17.88
CA LEU A 248 -15.56 -29.16 -18.61
C LEU A 248 -14.63 -29.19 -19.83
N PRO A 249 -13.79 -30.23 -19.98
CA PRO A 249 -13.35 -31.17 -18.93
C PRO A 249 -12.56 -30.43 -17.84
N ASN A 250 -12.61 -30.90 -16.57
CA ASN A 250 -11.87 -30.35 -15.42
C ASN A 250 -10.40 -30.16 -15.72
N VAL A 251 -10.09 -28.96 -16.21
CA VAL A 251 -8.78 -28.58 -16.72
C VAL A 251 -8.35 -27.37 -15.90
N HIS A 252 -7.36 -27.61 -15.05
CA HIS A 252 -6.66 -26.57 -14.33
C HIS A 252 -5.46 -26.15 -15.16
N LEU A 253 -5.58 -24.97 -15.76
CA LEU A 253 -4.53 -24.34 -16.52
C LEU A 253 -3.71 -23.51 -15.55
N GLY A 254 -2.39 -23.67 -15.59
CA GLY A 254 -1.53 -22.64 -15.03
C GLY A 254 -0.40 -22.23 -15.93
N VAL A 255 0.67 -21.67 -15.38
CA VAL A 255 1.64 -20.95 -16.24
C VAL A 255 2.53 -21.92 -17.01
N PHE A 256 2.85 -23.08 -16.45
CA PHE A 256 3.80 -24.02 -17.07
C PHE A 256 3.21 -25.39 -17.40
N GLN A 257 2.05 -25.71 -16.83
CA GLN A 257 1.45 -27.03 -16.92
C GLN A 257 -0.05 -26.95 -16.94
N VAL A 258 -0.65 -28.04 -17.42
CA VAL A 258 -2.08 -28.30 -17.34
C VAL A 258 -2.32 -29.52 -16.52
N CYS A 259 -3.29 -29.46 -15.62
CA CYS A 259 -3.78 -30.61 -14.90
C CYS A 259 -5.17 -30.96 -15.40
N ILE A 260 -5.33 -32.21 -15.85
CA ILE A 260 -6.64 -32.75 -16.23
C ILE A 260 -7.12 -33.65 -15.10
N GLN A 261 -8.36 -33.42 -14.63
CA GLN A 261 -9.01 -34.20 -13.57
C GLN A 261 -8.23 -34.28 -12.25
N ASP A 262 -7.51 -33.20 -11.89
CA ASP A 262 -6.70 -33.04 -10.67
C ASP A 262 -5.54 -34.06 -10.44
N ASP A 263 -5.55 -35.21 -11.09
CA ASP A 263 -4.58 -36.29 -10.84
C ASP A 263 -3.35 -36.27 -11.75
N ARG A 264 -3.47 -35.64 -12.94
CA ARG A 264 -2.40 -35.66 -13.95
C ARG A 264 -2.08 -34.26 -14.43
N CYS A 265 -1.01 -33.70 -13.86
CA CYS A 265 -0.39 -32.46 -14.30
C CYS A 265 0.73 -32.77 -15.29
N ASP A 266 0.50 -32.46 -16.55
CA ASP A 266 1.47 -32.67 -17.62
C ASP A 266 1.87 -31.29 -18.19
N PRO A 267 3.13 -31.14 -18.65
CA PRO A 267 3.56 -29.97 -19.41
C PRO A 267 2.67 -29.75 -20.63
N TYR A 268 2.54 -28.49 -21.03
CA TYR A 268 1.70 -28.13 -22.18
C TYR A 268 2.06 -28.86 -23.48
N ALA A 269 3.35 -29.12 -23.69
CA ALA A 269 3.86 -29.86 -24.84
C ALA A 269 3.36 -31.33 -24.92
N ASP A 270 3.02 -31.95 -23.78
CA ASP A 270 2.65 -33.38 -23.73
C ASP A 270 1.13 -33.60 -23.85
N VAL A 271 0.32 -32.62 -23.44
CA VAL A 271 -1.14 -32.71 -23.39
C VAL A 271 -1.78 -32.32 -24.73
N TYR A 272 -1.32 -31.21 -25.30
CA TYR A 272 -1.98 -30.56 -26.43
C TYR A 272 -1.74 -31.12 -27.84
N PRO A 273 -0.73 -31.98 -28.13
CA PRO A 273 -0.66 -32.67 -29.41
C PRO A 273 -1.93 -33.49 -29.70
N ASN A 274 -2.61 -33.94 -28.65
CA ASN A 274 -3.78 -34.80 -28.72
C ASN A 274 -5.10 -34.08 -28.41
N LEU A 275 -5.07 -32.96 -27.67
CA LEU A 275 -6.29 -32.36 -27.15
C LEU A 275 -6.95 -31.40 -28.13
N ILE A 276 -6.25 -30.47 -28.80
CA ILE A 276 -6.96 -29.44 -29.58
C ILE A 276 -6.14 -28.90 -30.77
N SER A 277 -6.50 -29.30 -31.99
CA SER A 277 -6.36 -28.39 -33.13
C SER A 277 -7.42 -27.31 -32.92
N PHE A 278 -7.05 -26.18 -32.32
CA PHE A 278 -7.90 -25.01 -32.14
C PHE A 278 -8.08 -24.31 -33.49
N SER A 279 -8.64 -25.04 -34.46
CA SER A 279 -8.96 -24.54 -35.78
C SER A 279 -10.43 -24.21 -35.78
N ASN A 280 -10.77 -22.93 -35.78
CA ASN A 280 -11.96 -22.54 -36.52
C ASN A 280 -11.59 -22.88 -37.99
N PRO A 281 -12.27 -23.82 -38.66
CA PRO A 281 -11.74 -24.53 -39.84
C PRO A 281 -11.43 -23.67 -41.07
N THR A 282 -11.56 -22.34 -41.00
CA THR A 282 -11.49 -21.43 -42.15
C THR A 282 -10.61 -20.18 -42.00
N THR A 283 -10.15 -19.74 -40.83
CA THR A 283 -9.48 -18.39 -40.74
C THR A 283 -8.33 -18.19 -39.76
N CYS A 284 -8.17 -19.00 -38.71
CA CYS A 284 -7.10 -18.77 -37.73
C CYS A 284 -6.69 -20.07 -37.02
N SER A 285 -5.38 -20.31 -36.99
CA SER A 285 -4.75 -21.42 -36.28
C SER A 285 -3.43 -20.93 -35.70
N HIS A 286 -3.20 -21.19 -34.42
CA HIS A 286 -1.93 -20.94 -33.77
C HIS A 286 -1.17 -22.25 -33.59
N ALA A 287 0.15 -22.23 -33.76
CA ALA A 287 0.96 -23.40 -33.47
C ALA A 287 1.00 -23.64 -31.95
N ILE A 288 1.04 -24.90 -31.53
CA ILE A 288 1.15 -25.26 -30.10
C ILE A 288 2.40 -24.62 -29.47
N GLY A 289 3.51 -24.55 -30.22
CA GLY A 289 4.74 -23.90 -29.79
C GLY A 289 4.56 -22.40 -29.48
N ASP A 290 3.74 -21.68 -30.25
CA ASP A 290 3.49 -20.24 -30.01
C ASP A 290 2.76 -20.00 -28.68
N TRP A 291 1.92 -20.96 -28.29
CA TRP A 291 1.19 -20.91 -27.03
C TRP A 291 2.09 -21.23 -25.83
N GLU A 292 2.96 -22.24 -25.98
CA GLU A 292 3.98 -22.55 -24.99
C GLU A 292 4.90 -21.34 -24.77
N ASP A 293 5.37 -20.71 -25.85
CA ASP A 293 6.23 -19.53 -25.82
C ASP A 293 5.57 -18.35 -25.09
N ARG A 294 4.26 -18.14 -25.29
CA ARG A 294 3.51 -17.09 -24.58
C ARG A 294 3.38 -17.38 -23.09
N ASN A 295 3.07 -18.60 -22.71
CA ASN A 295 2.96 -19.00 -21.31
C ASN A 295 4.33 -18.96 -20.60
N TRP A 296 5.39 -19.41 -21.28
CA TRP A 296 6.77 -19.22 -20.83
C TRP A 296 7.13 -17.75 -20.69
N SER A 297 6.67 -16.89 -21.59
CA SER A 297 6.88 -15.45 -21.49
C SER A 297 6.20 -14.85 -20.25
N VAL A 298 4.95 -15.26 -19.95
CA VAL A 298 4.27 -14.87 -18.70
C VAL A 298 5.08 -15.32 -17.48
N GLY A 299 5.48 -16.59 -17.45
CA GLY A 299 6.27 -17.16 -16.37
C GLY A 299 7.62 -16.49 -16.19
N ALA A 300 8.33 -16.23 -17.29
CA ALA A 300 9.61 -15.53 -17.30
C ALA A 300 9.50 -14.10 -16.77
N LEU A 301 8.46 -13.36 -17.16
CA LEU A 301 8.22 -12.00 -16.64
C LEU A 301 8.00 -12.00 -15.12
N PHE A 302 7.23 -12.97 -14.61
CA PHE A 302 7.04 -13.12 -13.16
C PHE A 302 8.32 -13.57 -12.43
N LEU A 303 9.09 -14.50 -13.01
CA LEU A 303 10.35 -14.96 -12.44
C LEU A 303 11.41 -13.85 -12.40
N ILE A 304 11.55 -13.07 -13.47
CA ILE A 304 12.45 -11.91 -13.51
C ILE A 304 12.05 -10.91 -12.41
N GLY A 305 10.75 -10.62 -12.29
CA GLY A 305 10.23 -9.76 -11.24
C GLY A 305 10.53 -10.29 -9.83
N PHE A 306 10.31 -11.59 -9.60
CA PHE A 306 10.60 -12.26 -8.34
C PHE A 306 12.09 -12.20 -7.98
N PHE A 307 12.99 -12.58 -8.90
CA PHE A 307 14.43 -12.57 -8.64
C PHE A 307 14.97 -11.15 -8.42
N ALA A 308 14.47 -10.16 -9.17
CA ALA A 308 14.81 -8.77 -8.95
C ALA A 308 14.40 -8.30 -7.54
N MET A 309 13.18 -8.62 -7.11
CA MET A 309 12.67 -8.28 -5.78
C MET A 309 13.43 -9.00 -4.67
N ALA A 310 13.70 -10.30 -4.84
CA ALA A 310 14.46 -11.09 -3.89
C ALA A 310 15.90 -10.57 -3.75
N ALA A 311 16.57 -10.24 -4.87
CA ALA A 311 17.90 -9.65 -4.85
C ALA A 311 17.92 -8.32 -4.11
N ILE A 312 16.93 -7.45 -4.35
CA ILE A 312 16.80 -6.19 -3.63
C ILE A 312 16.54 -6.41 -2.13
N ALA A 313 15.63 -7.32 -1.79
CA ALA A 313 15.34 -7.67 -0.41
C ALA A 313 16.58 -8.20 0.32
N VAL A 314 17.39 -9.03 -0.33
CA VAL A 314 18.66 -9.54 0.22
C VAL A 314 19.69 -8.42 0.39
N VAL A 315 19.87 -7.55 -0.61
CA VAL A 315 20.77 -6.38 -0.50
C VAL A 315 20.34 -5.49 0.67
N HIS A 316 19.03 -5.31 0.87
CA HIS A 316 18.49 -4.58 2.00
C HIS A 316 18.71 -5.27 3.34
N PHE A 317 18.45 -6.57 3.42
CA PHE A 317 18.65 -7.37 4.61
C PHE A 317 20.13 -7.36 5.05
N LEU A 318 21.04 -7.64 4.11
CA LEU A 318 22.48 -7.60 4.34
C LEU A 318 22.92 -6.23 4.84
N ARG A 319 22.39 -5.14 4.28
CA ARG A 319 22.70 -3.80 4.76
C ARG A 319 22.21 -3.54 6.18
N GLN A 320 20.97 -3.92 6.51
CA GLN A 320 20.43 -3.72 7.86
C GLN A 320 21.24 -4.49 8.90
N PHE A 321 21.69 -5.70 8.57
CA PHE A 321 22.43 -6.55 9.49
C PHE A 321 23.94 -6.27 9.55
N LEU A 322 24.58 -5.84 8.45
CA LEU A 322 26.03 -5.65 8.39
C LEU A 322 26.51 -4.28 8.92
N VAL A 323 25.64 -3.47 9.53
CA VAL A 323 25.99 -2.19 10.19
C VAL A 323 26.79 -1.24 9.28
N ILE A 324 26.62 -1.33 7.96
CA ILE A 324 27.15 -0.32 7.04
C ILE A 324 26.19 0.87 7.12
N LYS A 325 26.45 1.72 8.12
CA LYS A 325 25.69 2.95 8.45
C LYS A 325 25.86 4.07 7.43
N GLU A 326 26.40 3.78 6.25
CA GLU A 326 26.49 4.79 5.19
C GLU A 326 25.09 5.16 4.72
N ARG A 327 24.83 6.47 4.65
CA ARG A 327 23.54 7.03 4.27
C ARG A 327 23.15 6.50 2.88
N PHE A 328 21.86 6.16 2.69
CA PHE A 328 21.32 5.86 1.37
C PHE A 328 21.63 7.06 0.47
N THR A 329 22.57 6.91 -0.46
CA THR A 329 22.82 7.96 -1.45
C THR A 329 21.55 8.14 -2.26
N GLN A 330 21.25 9.37 -2.65
CA GLN A 330 20.06 9.69 -3.44
C GLN A 330 19.97 8.82 -4.70
N THR A 331 21.12 8.50 -5.29
CA THR A 331 21.26 7.58 -6.43
C THR A 331 20.71 6.19 -6.14
N MET A 332 21.01 5.60 -4.97
CA MET A 332 20.50 4.28 -4.62
C MET A 332 18.97 4.27 -4.43
N ARG A 333 18.38 5.37 -3.91
CA ARG A 333 16.92 5.48 -3.81
C ARG A 333 16.27 5.55 -5.19
N ILE A 334 16.84 6.34 -6.11
CA ILE A 334 16.38 6.44 -7.49
C ILE A 334 16.44 5.09 -8.18
N ILE A 335 17.60 4.41 -8.12
CA ILE A 335 17.78 3.08 -8.71
C ILE A 335 16.74 2.11 -8.16
N PHE A 336 16.55 2.09 -6.84
CA PHE A 336 15.57 1.22 -6.20
C PHE A 336 14.13 1.47 -6.69
N THR A 337 13.69 2.74 -6.71
CA THR A 337 12.37 3.12 -7.22
C THR A 337 12.19 2.71 -8.68
N VAL A 338 13.23 2.89 -9.52
CA VAL A 338 13.20 2.50 -10.93
C VAL A 338 13.09 0.99 -11.09
N VAL A 339 13.87 0.21 -10.34
CA VAL A 339 13.82 -1.27 -10.43
C VAL A 339 12.44 -1.78 -9.99
N VAL A 340 11.90 -1.29 -8.86
CA VAL A 340 10.55 -1.64 -8.43
C VAL A 340 9.53 -1.24 -9.50
N GLY A 341 9.68 -0.06 -10.13
CA GLY A 341 8.84 0.37 -11.24
C GLY A 341 8.85 -0.58 -12.43
N ILE A 342 10.03 -1.07 -12.82
CA ILE A 342 10.21 -2.06 -13.89
C ILE A 342 9.56 -3.39 -13.50
N VAL A 343 9.75 -3.86 -12.27
CA VAL A 343 9.13 -5.10 -11.78
C VAL A 343 7.60 -5.00 -11.80
N THR A 344 7.04 -3.88 -11.31
CA THR A 344 5.59 -3.63 -11.35
C THR A 344 5.06 -3.63 -12.79
N LEU A 345 5.79 -3.00 -13.73
CA LEU A 345 5.43 -2.99 -15.13
C LEU A 345 5.45 -4.41 -15.73
N PHE A 346 6.48 -5.22 -15.45
CA PHE A 346 6.57 -6.59 -15.94
C PHE A 346 5.49 -7.49 -15.36
N ALA A 347 5.19 -7.39 -14.06
CA ALA A 347 4.09 -8.13 -13.44
C ALA A 347 2.73 -7.74 -14.06
N PHE A 348 2.52 -6.46 -14.33
CA PHE A 348 1.31 -5.97 -15.00
C PHE A 348 1.20 -6.49 -16.44
N ILE A 349 2.29 -6.42 -17.21
CA ILE A 349 2.33 -6.97 -18.58
C ILE A 349 2.07 -8.48 -18.55
N ALA A 350 2.64 -9.22 -17.59
CA ALA A 350 2.44 -10.66 -17.45
C ALA A 350 0.98 -11.02 -17.17
N LEU A 351 0.31 -10.28 -16.28
CA LEU A 351 -1.13 -10.47 -16.01
C LEU A 351 -1.99 -10.20 -17.25
N ILE A 352 -1.73 -9.11 -17.96
CA ILE A 352 -2.44 -8.77 -19.20
C ILE A 352 -2.17 -9.82 -20.27
N LEU A 353 -0.91 -10.23 -20.45
CA LEU A 353 -0.52 -11.21 -21.44
C LEU A 353 -1.19 -12.56 -21.15
N PHE A 354 -1.26 -12.98 -19.88
CA PHE A 354 -1.97 -14.19 -19.48
C PHE A 354 -3.47 -14.07 -19.79
N ALA A 355 -4.13 -13.04 -19.27
CA ALA A 355 -5.57 -12.85 -19.47
C ALA A 355 -5.93 -12.72 -20.96
N SER A 356 -5.15 -11.97 -21.74
CA SER A 356 -5.35 -11.82 -23.19
C SER A 356 -5.07 -13.11 -23.95
N THR A 357 -4.10 -13.92 -23.51
CA THR A 357 -3.82 -15.20 -24.16
C THR A 357 -5.05 -16.09 -24.09
N TRP A 358 -5.70 -16.18 -22.93
CA TRP A 358 -6.87 -17.02 -22.72
C TRP A 358 -8.20 -16.43 -23.18
N ASN A 359 -8.38 -15.11 -23.12
CA ASN A 359 -9.65 -14.48 -23.50
C ASN A 359 -9.80 -14.20 -25.00
N SER A 360 -8.72 -14.14 -25.77
CA SER A 360 -8.84 -13.75 -27.19
C SER A 360 -7.81 -14.38 -28.11
N TRP A 361 -6.57 -14.59 -27.66
CA TRP A 361 -5.53 -15.07 -28.58
C TRP A 361 -5.67 -16.57 -28.87
N VAL A 362 -5.81 -17.41 -27.84
CA VAL A 362 -5.99 -18.86 -28.01
C VAL A 362 -7.23 -19.16 -28.85
N GLY A 363 -8.31 -18.40 -28.63
CA GLY A 363 -9.56 -18.58 -29.37
C GLY A 363 -9.76 -17.72 -30.61
N CYS A 364 -8.70 -17.14 -31.18
CA CYS A 364 -8.79 -16.36 -32.41
C CYS A 364 -9.90 -15.28 -32.39
N GLY A 365 -10.11 -14.65 -31.23
CA GLY A 365 -11.17 -13.68 -30.97
C GLY A 365 -12.30 -14.19 -30.08
N GLU A 366 -12.41 -15.50 -29.89
CA GLU A 366 -13.30 -16.14 -28.92
C GLU A 366 -12.56 -16.43 -27.61
N THR A 367 -13.29 -16.45 -26.50
CA THR A 367 -12.71 -16.82 -25.21
C THR A 367 -12.43 -18.32 -25.16
N PHE A 368 -11.40 -18.73 -24.41
CA PHE A 368 -11.07 -20.15 -24.23
C PHE A 368 -12.28 -21.01 -23.80
N CYS A 369 -13.19 -20.43 -23.00
CA CYS A 369 -14.40 -21.12 -22.53
C CYS A 369 -15.42 -21.35 -23.64
N GLU A 370 -15.59 -20.37 -24.53
CA GLU A 370 -16.47 -20.50 -25.70
C GLU A 370 -15.93 -21.57 -26.65
N MET A 371 -14.61 -21.63 -26.81
CA MET A 371 -13.92 -22.61 -27.66
C MET A 371 -14.03 -24.05 -27.18
N MET A 372 -14.06 -24.30 -25.87
CA MET A 372 -14.21 -25.64 -25.30
C MET A 372 -15.61 -26.25 -25.53
N GLY A 373 -16.48 -25.55 -26.28
CA GLY A 373 -17.51 -26.18 -27.11
C GLY A 373 -18.80 -26.56 -26.38
N ASN A 374 -18.90 -26.28 -25.07
CA ASN A 374 -20.15 -26.44 -24.35
C ASN A 374 -20.58 -25.08 -23.80
N ALA A 375 -21.76 -24.60 -24.22
CA ALA A 375 -22.41 -23.39 -23.71
C ALA A 375 -22.63 -23.39 -22.17
N SER A 376 -22.32 -24.50 -21.49
CA SER A 376 -22.35 -24.69 -20.05
C SER A 376 -20.96 -24.67 -19.37
N SER A 377 -19.85 -24.58 -20.11
CA SER A 377 -18.51 -24.57 -19.49
C SER A 377 -18.19 -23.16 -18.97
N THR A 378 -18.20 -23.02 -17.63
CA THR A 378 -17.77 -21.78 -16.96
C THR A 378 -16.27 -21.87 -16.71
N CYS A 379 -15.45 -20.95 -17.25
CA CYS A 379 -14.10 -20.80 -16.72
C CYS A 379 -14.07 -19.74 -15.63
N ASN A 380 -13.35 -20.06 -14.56
CA ASN A 380 -13.09 -19.14 -13.47
C ASN A 380 -11.59 -18.85 -13.39
N LEU A 381 -11.25 -17.63 -12.99
CA LEU A 381 -9.88 -17.33 -12.60
C LEU A 381 -9.55 -18.13 -11.33
N GLY A 382 -8.44 -18.84 -11.37
CA GLY A 382 -8.01 -19.68 -10.25
C GLY A 382 -7.33 -18.88 -9.14
N PHE A 383 -7.10 -19.54 -8.02
CA PHE A 383 -6.47 -18.96 -6.83
C PHE A 383 -5.10 -18.32 -7.11
N ALA A 384 -4.28 -18.94 -7.95
CA ALA A 384 -2.94 -18.44 -8.25
C ALA A 384 -2.98 -17.10 -9.01
N PHE A 385 -3.94 -16.95 -9.92
CA PHE A 385 -4.17 -15.68 -10.62
C PHE A 385 -4.62 -14.58 -9.64
N ALA A 386 -5.51 -14.90 -8.69
CA ALA A 386 -5.93 -13.96 -7.65
C ALA A 386 -4.75 -13.51 -6.77
N MET A 387 -3.88 -14.44 -6.37
CA MET A 387 -2.66 -14.13 -5.61
C MET A 387 -1.68 -13.26 -6.41
N ALA A 388 -1.56 -13.49 -7.73
CA ALA A 388 -0.76 -12.64 -8.61
C ALA A 388 -1.31 -11.20 -8.68
N MET A 389 -2.63 -11.03 -8.74
CA MET A 389 -3.26 -9.70 -8.69
C MET A 389 -3.02 -9.00 -7.35
N VAL A 390 -3.11 -9.72 -6.23
CA VAL A 390 -2.78 -9.18 -4.90
C VAL A 390 -1.31 -8.73 -4.85
N GLY A 391 -0.38 -9.56 -5.36
CA GLY A 391 1.03 -9.21 -5.46
C GLY A 391 1.26 -7.95 -6.30
N MET A 392 0.59 -7.82 -7.45
CA MET A 392 0.66 -6.64 -8.30
C MET A 392 0.11 -5.39 -7.61
N LEU A 393 -1.01 -5.49 -6.91
CA LEU A 393 -1.56 -4.37 -6.14
C LEU A 393 -0.58 -3.88 -5.07
N LEU A 394 0.06 -4.81 -4.35
CA LEU A 394 1.08 -4.48 -3.35
C LEU A 394 2.31 -3.81 -4.00
N LEU A 395 2.73 -4.26 -5.18
CA LEU A 395 3.80 -3.65 -5.96
C LEU A 395 3.47 -2.21 -6.40
N VAL A 396 2.23 -1.95 -6.82
CA VAL A 396 1.77 -0.59 -7.18
C VAL A 396 1.77 0.33 -5.96
N ILE A 397 1.29 -0.16 -4.81
CA ILE A 397 1.33 0.58 -3.55
C ILE A 397 2.77 0.89 -3.16
N LEU A 398 3.66 -0.12 -3.23
CA LEU A 398 5.08 0.05 -2.95
C LEU A 398 5.70 1.13 -3.85
N LEU A 399 5.50 1.02 -5.17
CA LEU A 399 6.01 2.00 -6.14
C LEU A 399 5.52 3.42 -5.82
N THR A 400 4.25 3.57 -5.48
CA THR A 400 3.67 4.87 -5.11
C THR A 400 4.32 5.46 -3.88
N LEU A 401 4.58 4.64 -2.85
CA LEU A 401 5.28 5.05 -1.64
C LEU A 401 6.74 5.48 -1.93
N LEU A 402 7.43 4.75 -2.82
CA LEU A 402 8.81 5.06 -3.20
C LEU A 402 8.93 6.33 -4.04
N ILE A 403 7.99 6.56 -4.96
CA ILE A 403 7.91 7.81 -5.73
C ILE A 403 7.65 8.98 -4.78
N TRP A 404 6.75 8.80 -3.80
CA TRP A 404 6.47 9.83 -2.81
C TRP A 404 7.69 10.19 -1.96
N ASP A 405 8.44 9.20 -1.46
CA ASP A 405 9.68 9.42 -0.72
C ASP A 405 10.73 10.15 -1.58
N LEU A 406 10.84 9.76 -2.86
CA LEU A 406 11.74 10.40 -3.81
C LEU A 406 11.41 11.88 -4.03
N ILE A 407 10.13 12.21 -4.23
CA ILE A 407 9.67 13.60 -4.38
C ILE A 407 9.95 14.40 -3.09
N GLY A 408 9.71 13.80 -1.92
CA GLY A 408 10.02 14.41 -0.63
C GLY A 408 11.48 14.78 -0.48
N CYS A 409 12.40 13.89 -0.88
CA CYS A 409 13.84 14.13 -0.85
C CYS A 409 14.27 15.20 -1.87
N LEU A 410 13.77 15.13 -3.10
CA LEU A 410 14.10 16.10 -4.16
C LEU A 410 13.73 17.53 -3.75
N ARG A 411 12.57 17.72 -3.12
CA ARG A 411 12.14 19.03 -2.61
C ARG A 411 13.06 19.60 -1.54
N GLN A 412 13.65 18.74 -0.69
CA GLN A 412 14.59 19.20 0.34
C GLN A 412 15.89 19.71 -0.28
N ASN A 413 16.41 19.03 -1.30
CA ASN A 413 17.67 19.44 -1.92
C ASN A 413 17.55 20.77 -2.69
N VAL A 414 16.40 21.04 -3.33
CA VAL A 414 16.17 22.31 -4.04
C VAL A 414 16.13 23.51 -3.07
N ALA A 415 15.57 23.34 -1.87
CA ALA A 415 15.48 24.41 -0.88
C ALA A 415 16.84 24.86 -0.31
N PHE A 416 17.89 24.02 -0.41
CA PHE A 416 19.25 24.38 0.02
C PHE A 416 20.10 24.99 -1.10
N THR A 417 19.68 24.87 -2.36
CA THR A 417 20.44 25.35 -3.52
C THR A 417 19.97 26.68 -4.07
N GLU A 418 18.94 27.33 -3.51
CA GLU A 418 18.77 28.77 -3.76
C GLU A 418 19.93 29.48 -3.03
N PRO A 419 20.96 29.96 -3.75
CA PRO A 419 21.93 30.84 -3.13
C PRO A 419 21.13 32.05 -2.72
N GLY A 420 21.12 32.37 -1.42
CA GLY A 420 20.53 33.62 -0.94
C GLY A 420 20.93 34.71 -1.91
N GLU A 421 19.93 35.37 -2.52
CA GLU A 421 20.13 36.56 -3.32
C GLU A 421 21.16 37.39 -2.59
N ALA A 422 22.35 37.49 -3.20
CA ALA A 422 23.42 38.30 -2.70
C ALA A 422 22.78 39.64 -2.35
N VAL A 423 22.75 39.95 -1.05
CA VAL A 423 22.32 41.25 -0.56
C VAL A 423 23.16 42.24 -1.34
N SER A 424 22.48 42.85 -2.31
CA SER A 424 23.01 43.86 -3.20
C SER A 424 23.78 44.85 -2.33
N ASN A 425 25.07 44.98 -2.62
CA ASN A 425 25.93 46.02 -2.07
C ASN A 425 25.31 47.38 -2.39
N ASP A 426 24.51 47.94 -1.47
CA ASP A 426 24.17 49.35 -1.50
C ASP A 426 25.35 50.15 -0.93
N PRO A 427 25.98 51.05 -1.72
CA PRO A 427 27.08 51.87 -1.26
C PRO A 427 26.52 53.13 -0.59
N TYR A 428 26.21 53.08 0.71
CA TYR A 428 25.93 54.27 1.50
C TYR A 428 26.98 54.47 2.60
N TYR A 429 28.16 54.94 2.18
CA TYR A 429 29.11 55.63 3.06
C TYR A 429 29.13 57.12 2.69
N HIS A 430 28.25 57.91 3.30
CA HIS A 430 28.46 59.36 3.38
C HIS A 430 29.08 59.70 4.73
N SER A 431 30.37 60.02 4.68
CA SER A 431 31.18 60.59 5.74
C SER A 431 30.58 61.92 6.24
N SER A 432 30.08 61.92 7.48
CA SER A 432 29.70 63.15 8.18
C SER A 432 30.94 63.72 8.88
N SER A 433 31.68 64.58 8.18
CA SER A 433 32.73 65.43 8.76
C SER A 433 32.09 66.49 9.66
N ARG A 434 32.02 66.23 10.98
CA ARG A 434 31.54 67.22 11.96
C ARG A 434 32.67 68.16 12.36
N ARG A 435 32.68 69.33 11.73
CA ARG A 435 33.51 70.50 12.03
C ARG A 435 33.17 71.00 13.44
N THR A 436 34.14 70.95 14.35
CA THR A 436 34.04 71.53 15.70
C THR A 436 34.45 73.00 15.60
N THR A 437 33.51 73.92 15.79
CA THR A 437 33.77 75.35 15.98
C THR A 437 33.92 75.63 17.48
N THR A 438 35.13 75.96 17.89
CA THR A 438 35.47 76.42 19.23
C THR A 438 35.07 77.89 19.36
N HIS A 439 34.14 78.20 20.28
CA HIS A 439 33.88 79.55 20.75
C HIS A 439 34.67 79.80 22.03
N THR A 440 35.46 80.88 22.04
CA THR A 440 36.26 81.37 23.16
C THR A 440 35.53 82.53 23.85
N SER A 441 35.22 82.36 25.13
CA SER A 441 35.05 83.37 26.18
C SER A 441 35.00 82.57 27.50
N GLY A 442 35.67 82.87 28.61
CA GLY A 442 36.23 84.12 29.14
C GLY A 442 35.59 84.37 30.50
N GLY A 443 36.24 83.99 31.61
CA GLY A 443 35.98 84.54 32.95
C GLY A 443 35.52 83.58 34.07
N GLY A 444 36.41 83.34 35.05
CA GLY A 444 36.17 83.62 36.49
C GLY A 444 35.31 82.70 37.37
N SER A 445 35.98 82.15 38.40
CA SER A 445 35.54 82.08 39.83
C SER A 445 34.78 80.86 40.39
N THR A 446 35.49 80.18 41.32
CA THR A 446 35.09 79.58 42.63
C THR A 446 33.99 78.52 42.77
N THR A 447 34.44 77.31 43.18
CA THR A 447 34.03 76.47 44.33
C THR A 447 32.54 76.32 44.70
N TYR A 448 32.00 75.08 44.67
CA TYR A 448 31.39 74.38 45.82
C TYR A 448 30.95 72.94 45.47
N SER A 449 31.18 72.03 46.41
CA SER A 449 30.87 70.59 46.42
C SER A 449 29.38 70.25 46.35
N ARG A 450 29.02 69.10 45.74
CA ARG A 450 28.12 68.10 46.37
C ARG A 450 28.11 66.77 45.64
N THR A 451 28.48 65.72 46.37
CA THR A 451 28.27 64.31 46.02
C THR A 451 26.78 64.00 46.05
N THR A 452 26.18 63.73 44.89
CA THR A 452 24.87 63.09 44.79
C THR A 452 25.06 61.76 44.06
N ARG A 453 24.93 60.67 44.82
CA ARG A 453 24.97 59.30 44.31
C ARG A 453 23.66 59.05 43.57
N THR A 454 23.67 59.24 42.25
CA THR A 454 22.54 58.90 41.38
C THR A 454 22.81 57.56 40.73
N THR A 455 21.93 56.61 41.02
CA THR A 455 21.82 55.27 40.45
C THR A 455 22.07 55.29 38.95
N THR A 456 23.09 54.57 38.49
CA THR A 456 23.38 54.41 37.06
C THR A 456 22.38 53.42 36.47
N THR A 457 21.24 53.93 36.01
CA THR A 457 20.40 53.23 35.05
C THR A 457 21.18 53.24 33.73
N THR A 458 21.76 52.11 33.35
CA THR A 458 22.37 51.87 32.05
C THR A 458 21.28 51.96 30.98
N THR A 459 21.11 53.14 30.40
CA THR A 459 20.37 53.32 29.14
C THR A 459 21.22 52.72 28.02
N THR A 460 20.93 51.47 27.68
CA THR A 460 21.44 50.80 26.50
C THR A 460 21.00 51.58 25.27
N LYS A 461 21.98 52.20 24.62
CA LYS A 461 21.84 52.92 23.36
C LYS A 461 21.44 51.88 22.30
N LYS A 462 20.16 51.89 21.90
CA LYS A 462 19.66 51.17 20.72
C LYS A 462 20.42 51.66 19.49
N THR A 463 21.43 50.90 19.07
CA THR A 463 21.99 51.00 17.72
C THR A 463 21.02 50.32 16.76
N SER A 464 20.27 51.15 16.06
CA SER A 464 19.40 50.78 14.95
C SER A 464 20.24 50.22 13.80
N GLY A 465 20.16 48.90 13.58
CA GLY A 465 20.71 48.22 12.41
C GLY A 465 20.59 46.70 12.53
N GLY A 466 19.49 46.12 12.05
CA GLY A 466 19.37 44.70 11.65
C GLY A 466 19.56 43.57 12.67
N ARG A 467 20.05 43.81 13.90
CA ARG A 467 20.40 42.77 14.90
C ARG A 467 19.48 42.68 16.12
N ASN A 468 18.23 43.10 16.00
CA ASN A 468 17.34 43.20 17.17
C ASN A 468 16.96 41.86 17.82
N ASP A 469 17.28 40.72 17.20
CA ASP A 469 16.91 39.38 17.69
C ASP A 469 18.11 38.50 18.10
N TRP A 470 19.30 39.11 18.21
CA TRP A 470 20.50 38.40 18.65
C TRP A 470 20.80 38.76 20.11
N GLN A 471 20.74 37.78 21.00
CA GLN A 471 21.01 37.92 22.42
C GLN A 471 22.36 37.28 22.76
N TYR A 472 23.28 38.06 23.33
CA TYR A 472 24.58 37.54 23.73
C TYR A 472 24.44 36.50 24.86
N GLN A 473 25.00 35.31 24.66
CA GLN A 473 25.07 34.22 25.62
C GLN A 473 26.49 34.11 26.19
N ALA A 474 26.64 34.46 27.47
CA ALA A 474 27.96 34.52 28.13
C ALA A 474 28.59 33.15 28.36
N ASP A 475 27.80 32.08 28.39
CA ASP A 475 28.21 30.69 28.55
C ASP A 475 28.86 30.11 27.30
N THR A 476 28.41 30.51 26.10
CA THR A 476 29.00 30.07 24.84
C THR A 476 29.94 31.10 24.22
N GLY A 477 29.86 32.37 24.64
CA GLY A 477 30.61 33.47 24.05
C GLY A 477 30.06 33.93 22.70
N TYR A 478 28.91 33.41 22.27
CA TYR A 478 28.26 33.72 20.99
C TYR A 478 26.92 34.45 21.21
N TYR A 479 26.38 35.04 20.15
CA TYR A 479 25.03 35.58 20.17
C TYR A 479 24.04 34.51 19.72
N TRP A 480 22.99 34.26 20.49
CA TRP A 480 21.90 33.34 20.13
C TRP A 480 20.72 34.11 19.53
N SER A 481 20.10 33.57 18.48
CA SER A 481 18.81 34.07 17.99
C SER A 481 17.73 33.01 18.18
N GLU A 482 16.69 33.33 18.94
CA GLU A 482 15.55 32.43 19.14
C GLU A 482 14.79 32.19 17.83
N SER A 483 14.67 33.21 16.97
CA SER A 483 13.96 33.04 15.69
C SER A 483 14.71 32.16 14.69
N ARG A 484 16.04 32.12 14.77
CA ARG A 484 16.88 31.37 13.80
C ARG A 484 17.44 30.06 14.34
N GLN A 485 17.45 29.88 15.65
CA GLN A 485 18.09 28.75 16.34
C GLN A 485 19.55 28.53 15.95
N LEU A 486 20.32 29.62 15.85
CA LEU A 486 21.73 29.62 15.50
C LEU A 486 22.52 30.46 16.49
N TYR A 487 23.80 30.11 16.67
CA TYR A 487 24.80 30.96 17.28
C TYR A 487 25.47 31.84 16.22
N TRP A 488 25.72 33.10 16.55
CA TRP A 488 26.49 34.05 15.74
C TRP A 488 27.78 34.40 16.46
N ASP A 489 28.89 34.16 15.78
CA ASP A 489 30.20 34.60 16.20
C ASP A 489 30.54 35.93 15.54
N GLU A 490 30.64 36.98 16.36
CA GLU A 490 30.97 38.31 15.90
C GLU A 490 32.42 38.41 15.40
N ALA A 491 33.35 37.59 15.92
CA ALA A 491 34.75 37.65 15.55
C ALA A 491 34.99 37.06 14.15
N SER A 492 34.38 35.91 13.85
CA SER A 492 34.51 35.26 12.53
C SER A 492 33.44 35.69 11.52
N SER A 493 32.38 36.36 11.98
CA SER A 493 31.18 36.64 11.18
C SER A 493 30.54 35.37 10.59
N GLN A 494 30.56 34.26 11.35
CA GLN A 494 29.98 32.97 10.97
C GLN A 494 28.82 32.55 11.88
N TYR A 495 27.97 31.66 11.35
CA TYR A 495 26.86 31.05 12.08
C TYR A 495 27.21 29.61 12.46
N TYR A 496 26.83 29.20 13.67
CA TYR A 496 27.03 27.84 14.19
C TYR A 496 25.68 27.24 14.60
N ASP A 497 25.47 25.98 14.24
CA ASP A 497 24.35 25.15 14.74
C ASP A 497 24.72 24.68 16.16
N PRO A 498 23.82 24.79 17.17
CA PRO A 498 24.08 24.39 18.57
C PRO A 498 24.71 23.00 18.79
#